data_AF-A0A939A6M0-F1
#
_entry.id   AF-A0A939A6M0-F1
#
_cell.length_a   1.000
_cell.length_b   1.000
_cell.length_c   1.000
_cell.angle_alpha   90.00
_cell.angle_beta   90.00
_cell.angle_gamma   90.00
#
_symmetry.space_group_name_H-M   'P 1'
#
loop_
_entity.id
_entity.type
_entity.pdbx_description
1 polymer ?
#
loop_
_entity_poly.entity_id
_entity_poly.type
_entity_poly.pdbx_seq_one_letter_code
_entity_poly.pdbx_strand_id
1 'polypeptide(L)'
;MSRILTVFVAMALAFSAALAHAEPIQLAAQGRLTSTAGSPVADGGYALGVAIYDVPTGGAPLWNEAFLSVPVQGGVFAVTLGGALSKLDTAVFASGKPTWIGVTVGADPELPRQPLLRVPSAVHAMVAAQAADLQCSGCVGSDDIAKAAITGDKIAKGAVDASHVSFAWAAAESPGGAATFAIGANTAKLADSAKNAEIAAFADEAQSAKGLACTGCLTAKHLHDKVAEDLVASGKLAKVATSGKYSDLQGGPDLSGYGALGAANKWTQAQDLAGGGSLGAALNFNANEAKLFRLQNADKDPIACDGKAVGVMYYNTSSSSLMVCNGKQFSAFAYAIAVGSDQKSPGQSCLDIQTKAGAKTDGLYWIDPNGGSNADAFQAYCDMTKDGGGWTRMMSAKWKFFFGDTNWNAHNQSAPMDPNYSILNHRDFFKKDKTYTFRLQVGQTGDWTHPAIDHFTVWTQDHDPFTASTNGSDFKHLAGTLSSTCGGFNGLHHKYQGFSYTSDPDTGDGDGCWWMQIVPKKDYNNSGYLEGWGGSGNYHNWQVLWMR
;
A
#
# COMPACT_ATOMS: atom_id res chain seq x y z
N MET A 1 -58.21 16.99 33.30
CA MET A 1 -57.15 17.79 32.65
C MET A 1 -55.85 17.41 33.38
N SER A 2 -54.74 16.92 32.84
CA SER A 2 -54.23 16.63 31.50
C SER A 2 -53.16 15.53 31.70
N ARG A 3 -53.45 14.27 31.34
CA ARG A 3 -52.80 13.44 30.30
C ARG A 3 -51.27 13.36 30.33
N ILE A 4 -50.78 12.19 30.75
CA ILE A 4 -49.42 11.66 30.67
C ILE A 4 -49.07 11.38 29.19
N LEU A 5 -47.92 11.86 28.73
CA LEU A 5 -47.38 11.56 27.40
C LEU A 5 -46.09 10.74 27.52
N THR A 6 -46.20 9.45 27.24
CA THR A 6 -45.09 8.52 27.05
C THR A 6 -44.51 8.75 25.66
N VAL A 7 -43.25 9.20 25.55
CA VAL A 7 -42.56 9.34 24.26
C VAL A 7 -41.78 8.07 23.98
N PHE A 8 -42.17 7.38 22.91
CA PHE A 8 -41.43 6.29 22.29
C PHE A 8 -40.15 6.83 21.64
N VAL A 9 -38.99 6.30 22.03
CA VAL A 9 -37.73 6.48 21.30
C VAL A 9 -37.79 5.56 20.08
N ALA A 10 -38.14 6.13 18.92
CA ALA A 10 -37.91 5.48 17.63
C ALA A 10 -36.45 5.71 17.24
N MET A 11 -35.61 4.69 17.43
CA MET A 11 -34.23 4.65 16.97
C MET A 11 -34.23 4.57 15.43
N ALA A 12 -34.28 5.73 14.78
CA ALA A 12 -33.95 5.84 13.36
C ALA A 12 -32.42 5.72 13.24
N LEU A 13 -31.93 4.57 12.72
CA LEU A 13 -30.58 4.49 12.17
C LEU A 13 -30.51 5.43 10.96
N ALA A 14 -30.19 6.69 11.19
CA ALA A 14 -29.62 7.54 10.17
C ALA A 14 -28.23 6.98 9.86
N PHE A 15 -28.09 6.36 8.69
CA PHE A 15 -26.79 6.09 8.09
C PHE A 15 -26.18 7.45 7.76
N SER A 16 -25.51 8.05 8.74
CA SER A 16 -24.69 9.23 8.51
C SER A 16 -23.56 8.79 7.59
N ALA A 17 -23.64 9.17 6.31
CA ALA A 17 -22.45 9.25 5.49
C ALA A 17 -21.49 10.19 6.24
N ALA A 18 -20.47 9.61 6.85
CA ALA A 18 -19.38 10.38 7.40
C ALA A 18 -18.69 11.07 6.22
N LEU A 19 -19.08 12.30 5.94
CA LEU A 19 -18.22 13.20 5.20
C LEU A 19 -16.92 13.25 6.00
N ALA A 20 -15.81 12.84 5.39
CA ALA A 20 -14.49 12.99 5.97
C ALA A 20 -14.20 14.50 6.07
N HIS A 21 -14.53 15.09 7.21
CA HIS A 21 -14.09 16.44 7.54
C HIS A 21 -12.66 16.34 8.07
N ALA A 22 -11.72 17.05 7.44
CA ALA A 22 -10.37 17.18 7.96
C ALA A 22 -10.44 17.80 9.37
N GLU A 23 -9.86 17.13 10.37
CA GLU A 23 -9.80 17.68 11.72
C GLU A 23 -8.81 18.87 11.77
N PRO A 24 -9.10 19.91 12.59
CA PRO A 24 -8.15 21.00 12.82
C PRO A 24 -6.82 20.47 13.37
N ILE A 25 -5.71 20.95 12.82
CA ILE A 25 -4.37 20.57 13.27
C ILE A 25 -3.85 21.54 14.32
N GLN A 26 -3.04 21.03 15.25
CA GLN A 26 -2.36 21.85 16.26
C GLN A 26 -0.85 21.86 15.98
N LEU A 27 -0.24 23.04 16.00
CA LEU A 27 1.20 23.21 15.79
C LEU A 27 1.85 23.84 17.01
N ALA A 28 2.91 23.22 17.53
CA ALA A 28 3.74 23.84 18.54
C ALA A 28 4.71 24.85 17.91
N ALA A 29 4.72 26.08 18.40
CA ALA A 29 5.65 27.12 18.00
C ALA A 29 6.40 27.64 19.23
N GLN A 30 7.73 27.70 19.14
CA GLN A 30 8.60 28.22 20.20
C GLN A 30 9.63 29.16 19.61
N GLY A 31 10.07 30.14 20.39
CA GLY A 31 11.06 31.11 19.95
C GLY A 31 11.71 31.85 21.11
N ARG A 32 12.77 32.59 20.81
CA ARG A 32 13.46 33.46 21.78
C ARG A 32 13.34 34.91 21.36
N LEU A 33 12.75 35.72 22.22
CA LEU A 33 12.69 37.16 22.10
C LEU A 33 13.96 37.78 22.69
N THR A 34 14.63 38.60 21.90
CA THR A 34 15.80 39.39 22.30
C THR A 34 15.54 40.86 22.06
N SER A 35 16.11 41.71 22.92
CA SER A 35 16.21 43.14 22.68
C SER A 35 17.08 43.44 21.46
N THR A 36 17.05 44.68 20.98
CA THR A 36 17.93 45.18 19.89
C THR A 36 19.42 45.08 20.24
N ALA A 37 19.77 44.99 21.53
CA ALA A 37 21.13 44.75 22.01
C ALA A 37 21.51 43.26 22.10
N GLY A 38 20.62 42.34 21.72
CA GLY A 38 20.85 40.89 21.71
C GLY A 38 20.61 40.18 23.05
N SER A 39 20.39 40.91 24.14
CA SER A 39 20.02 40.32 25.44
C SER A 39 18.57 39.81 25.44
N PRO A 40 18.25 38.72 26.16
CA PRO A 40 16.88 38.24 26.32
C PRO A 40 15.96 39.33 26.87
N VAL A 41 14.71 39.35 26.42
CA VAL A 41 13.69 40.21 27.03
C VAL A 41 13.40 39.76 28.47
N ALA A 42 12.92 40.68 29.31
CA ALA A 42 12.62 40.39 30.71
C ALA A 42 11.49 39.35 30.84
N ASP A 43 11.53 38.56 31.90
CA ASP A 43 10.50 37.57 32.19
C ASP A 43 9.15 38.25 32.44
N GLY A 44 8.08 37.71 31.87
CA GLY A 44 6.75 38.33 31.96
C GLY A 44 5.75 37.77 30.95
N GLY A 45 4.52 38.28 30.99
CA GLY A 45 3.48 37.97 30.02
C GLY A 45 3.55 38.93 28.83
N TYR A 46 3.66 38.40 27.61
CA TYR A 46 3.71 39.18 26.38
C TYR A 46 2.51 38.85 25.49
N ALA A 47 1.85 39.86 24.93
CA ALA A 47 0.85 39.65 23.88
C ALA A 47 1.57 39.26 22.58
N LEU A 48 1.18 38.15 21.97
CA LEU A 48 1.78 37.65 20.72
C LEU A 48 0.71 37.50 19.65
N GLY A 49 0.95 38.01 18.45
CA GLY A 49 0.18 37.66 17.26
C GLY A 49 1.00 36.75 16.36
N VAL A 50 0.46 35.60 15.98
CA VAL A 50 1.10 34.64 15.08
C VAL A 50 0.28 34.52 13.81
N ALA A 51 0.95 34.55 12.66
CA ALA A 51 0.30 34.44 11.36
C ALA A 51 1.08 33.54 10.42
N ILE A 52 0.37 32.87 9.52
CA ILE A 52 0.92 32.00 8.47
C ILE A 52 0.65 32.63 7.11
N TYR A 53 1.66 32.63 6.24
CA TYR A 53 1.62 33.25 4.92
C TYR A 53 2.12 32.30 3.83
N ASP A 54 1.74 32.56 2.58
CA ASP A 54 2.29 31.95 1.36
C ASP A 54 3.33 32.82 0.65
N VAL A 55 3.74 33.93 1.28
CA VAL A 55 4.79 34.84 0.79
C VAL A 55 5.74 35.26 1.92
N PRO A 56 7.04 35.47 1.61
CA PRO A 56 8.04 35.84 2.62
C PRO A 56 7.89 37.27 3.15
N THR A 57 7.25 38.18 2.41
CA THR A 57 6.99 39.57 2.82
C THR A 57 5.67 40.07 2.20
N GLY A 58 4.98 41.01 2.86
CA GLY A 58 3.69 41.53 2.40
C GLY A 58 2.58 40.45 2.38
N GLY A 59 1.52 40.68 1.60
CA GLY A 59 0.42 39.72 1.46
C GLY A 59 -0.49 39.61 2.68
N ALA A 60 -1.70 39.08 2.47
CA ALA A 60 -2.64 38.77 3.55
C ALA A 60 -2.26 37.43 4.22
N PRO A 61 -2.50 37.26 5.53
CA PRO A 61 -2.28 35.99 6.20
C PRO A 61 -3.27 34.93 5.69
N LEU A 62 -2.80 33.71 5.47
CA LEU A 62 -3.64 32.53 5.24
C LEU A 62 -4.39 32.13 6.52
N TRP A 63 -3.74 32.35 7.66
CA TRP A 63 -4.28 32.06 8.98
C TRP A 63 -3.57 32.93 10.03
N ASN A 64 -4.27 33.33 11.09
CA ASN A 64 -3.69 34.04 12.22
C ASN A 64 -4.37 33.72 13.55
N GLU A 65 -3.63 33.91 14.64
CA GLU A 65 -4.10 33.75 16.01
C GLU A 65 -3.39 34.75 16.92
N ALA A 66 -4.14 35.28 17.90
CA ALA A 66 -3.65 36.25 18.85
C ALA A 66 -3.72 35.69 20.28
N PHE A 67 -2.61 35.82 21.00
CA PHE A 67 -2.45 35.43 22.40
C PHE A 67 -2.33 36.70 23.25
N LEU A 68 -3.23 36.86 24.21
CA LEU A 68 -3.28 38.07 25.04
C LEU A 68 -2.14 38.16 26.06
N SER A 69 -1.64 37.01 26.54
CA SER A 69 -0.54 36.95 27.50
C SER A 69 0.14 35.58 27.46
N VAL A 70 1.30 35.52 26.80
CA VAL A 70 2.16 34.34 26.73
C VAL A 70 3.29 34.49 27.75
N PRO A 71 3.49 33.53 28.66
CA PRO A 71 4.59 33.59 29.61
C PRO A 71 5.93 33.44 28.88
N VAL A 72 6.83 34.37 29.13
CA VAL A 72 8.19 34.38 28.62
C VAL A 72 9.17 34.28 29.78
N GLN A 73 10.10 33.32 29.71
CA GLN A 73 11.14 33.11 30.72
C GLN A 73 12.51 32.96 30.04
N GLY A 74 13.51 33.72 30.47
CA GLY A 74 14.83 33.77 29.82
C GLY A 74 14.75 34.23 28.36
N GLY A 75 13.71 35.00 28.03
CA GLY A 75 13.35 35.40 26.66
C GLY A 75 12.69 34.31 25.81
N VAL A 76 12.42 33.10 26.32
CA VAL A 76 11.82 32.02 25.54
C VAL A 76 10.30 31.99 25.71
N PHE A 77 9.57 31.82 24.61
CA PHE A 77 8.12 31.59 24.59
C PHE A 77 7.80 30.25 23.91
N ALA A 78 6.66 29.67 24.26
CA ALA A 78 6.08 28.53 23.58
C ALA A 78 4.55 28.68 23.52
N VAL A 79 3.97 28.45 22.34
CA VAL A 79 2.53 28.51 22.09
C VAL A 79 2.09 27.32 21.24
N THR A 80 0.82 26.94 21.39
CA THR A 80 0.17 25.96 20.51
C THR A 80 -0.80 26.70 19.61
N LEU A 81 -0.55 26.65 18.31
CA LEU A 81 -1.37 27.23 17.25
C LEU A 81 -2.48 26.26 16.86
N GLY A 82 -3.61 26.76 16.40
CA GLY A 82 -4.71 25.92 15.92
C GLY A 82 -5.65 25.44 17.02
N GLY A 83 -5.78 26.22 18.09
CA GLY A 83 -6.66 25.93 19.22
C GLY A 83 -8.15 25.98 18.86
N ALA A 84 -9.01 25.72 19.86
CA ALA A 84 -10.47 25.69 19.67
C ALA A 84 -11.07 27.01 19.15
N LEU A 85 -10.39 28.14 19.40
CA LEU A 85 -10.85 29.49 19.04
C LEU A 85 -10.35 29.98 17.68
N SER A 86 -9.19 29.49 17.22
CA SER A 86 -8.66 29.74 15.87
C SER A 86 -8.23 28.42 15.26
N LYS A 87 -9.18 27.72 14.63
CA LYS A 87 -8.92 26.42 14.01
C LYS A 87 -7.95 26.59 12.85
N LEU A 88 -6.85 25.84 12.89
CA LEU A 88 -5.90 25.77 11.79
C LEU A 88 -6.26 24.58 10.89
N ASP A 89 -6.75 24.89 9.70
CA ASP A 89 -7.17 23.89 8.71
C ASP A 89 -5.96 23.36 7.93
N THR A 90 -5.97 22.07 7.57
CA THR A 90 -4.94 21.47 6.73
C THR A 90 -4.87 22.09 5.33
N ALA A 91 -5.95 22.72 4.86
CA ALA A 91 -6.01 23.50 3.62
C ALA A 91 -4.96 24.62 3.55
N VAL A 92 -4.55 25.18 4.70
CA VAL A 92 -3.47 26.18 4.78
C VAL A 92 -2.15 25.63 4.23
N PHE A 93 -1.94 24.32 4.32
CA PHE A 93 -0.71 23.62 3.90
C PHE A 93 -0.90 22.76 2.63
N ALA A 94 -2.15 22.54 2.19
CA ALA A 94 -2.50 21.58 1.14
C ALA A 94 -1.96 21.95 -0.26
N SER A 95 -1.71 23.24 -0.53
CA SER A 95 -1.32 23.72 -1.87
C SER A 95 0.10 23.32 -2.32
N GLY A 96 0.89 22.70 -1.45
CA GLY A 96 2.28 22.36 -1.75
C GLY A 96 3.19 23.56 -1.99
N LYS A 97 2.72 24.78 -1.72
CA LYS A 97 3.53 26.00 -1.70
C LYS A 97 4.35 26.10 -0.40
N PRO A 98 5.53 26.73 -0.43
CA PRO A 98 6.23 27.07 0.80
C PRO A 98 5.35 27.96 1.67
N THR A 99 5.45 27.82 2.99
CA THR A 99 4.72 28.66 3.95
C THR A 99 5.69 29.31 4.92
N TRP A 100 5.30 30.47 5.44
CA TRP A 100 6.09 31.27 6.36
C TRP A 100 5.30 31.58 7.62
N ILE A 101 5.96 31.60 8.77
CA ILE A 101 5.40 32.03 10.05
C ILE A 101 5.90 33.43 10.40
N GLY A 102 4.97 34.35 10.66
CA GLY A 102 5.22 35.69 11.16
C GLY A 102 4.82 35.79 12.64
N VAL A 103 5.57 36.58 13.41
CA VAL A 103 5.32 36.82 14.83
C VAL A 103 5.34 38.32 15.09
N THR A 104 4.32 38.81 15.79
CA THR A 104 4.20 40.18 16.30
C THR A 104 4.21 40.12 17.82
N VAL A 105 4.87 41.09 18.46
CA VAL A 105 4.96 41.18 19.92
C VAL A 105 4.34 42.51 20.34
N GLY A 106 3.22 42.46 21.05
CA GLY A 106 2.48 43.66 21.46
C GLY A 106 2.08 44.54 20.26
N ALA A 107 2.55 45.79 20.25
CA ALA A 107 2.30 46.76 19.19
C ALA A 107 3.49 46.92 18.21
N ASP A 108 4.54 46.10 18.36
CA ASP A 108 5.72 46.19 17.53
C ASP A 108 5.44 45.70 16.10
N PRO A 109 6.19 46.20 15.09
CA PRO A 109 6.13 45.66 13.74
C PRO A 109 6.37 44.15 13.70
N GLU A 110 5.74 43.47 12.74
CA GLU A 110 5.95 42.03 12.52
C GLU A 110 7.44 41.73 12.30
N LEU A 111 7.96 40.75 13.05
CA LEU A 111 9.34 40.30 12.93
C LEU A 111 9.56 39.59 11.58
N PRO A 112 10.81 39.54 11.07
CA PRO A 112 11.11 38.83 9.82
C PRO A 112 10.60 37.39 9.83
N ARG A 113 9.73 37.09 8.86
CA ARG A 113 9.05 35.79 8.77
C ARG A 113 10.05 34.65 8.60
N GLN A 114 9.78 33.55 9.27
CA GLN A 114 10.60 32.34 9.18
C GLN A 114 9.92 31.31 8.26
N PRO A 115 10.66 30.60 7.40
CA PRO A 115 10.08 29.53 6.59
C PRO A 115 9.67 28.34 7.46
N LEU A 116 8.48 27.80 7.25
CA LEU A 116 8.06 26.53 7.83
C LEU A 116 8.62 25.38 6.98
N LEU A 117 9.62 24.69 7.53
CA LEU A 117 10.24 23.55 6.87
C LEU A 117 9.36 22.31 7.00
N ARG A 118 9.22 21.55 5.91
CA ARG A 118 8.43 20.31 5.91
C ARG A 118 9.25 19.17 6.51
N VAL A 119 8.62 18.39 7.39
CA VAL A 119 9.18 17.11 7.82
C VAL A 119 9.05 16.06 6.71
N PRO A 120 10.01 15.14 6.54
CA PRO A 120 9.97 14.11 5.49
C PRO A 120 8.70 13.24 5.48
N SER A 121 8.10 12.99 6.64
CA SER A 121 6.83 12.25 6.77
C SER A 121 5.62 13.01 6.18
N ALA A 122 5.63 14.34 6.20
CA ALA A 122 4.57 15.16 5.60
C ALA A 122 4.64 15.17 4.06
N VAL A 123 5.82 14.93 3.48
CA VAL A 123 5.99 14.80 2.02
C VAL A 123 5.31 13.53 1.50
N HIS A 124 5.32 12.43 2.26
CA HIS A 124 4.56 11.22 1.92
C HIS A 124 3.04 11.44 1.94
N ALA A 125 2.53 12.27 2.86
CA ALA A 125 1.10 12.61 2.91
C ALA A 125 0.64 13.47 1.72
N MET A 126 1.52 14.30 1.15
CA MET A 126 1.20 15.07 -0.07
C MET A 126 1.04 14.19 -1.32
N VAL A 127 1.73 13.04 -1.38
CA VAL A 127 1.55 12.05 -2.46
C VAL A 127 0.19 11.35 -2.34
N ALA A 128 -0.33 11.19 -1.13
CA ALA A 128 -1.70 10.68 -0.90
C ALA A 128 -2.79 11.70 -1.28
N ALA A 129 -2.55 13.01 -1.10
CA ALA A 129 -3.47 14.05 -1.56
C ALA A 129 -3.59 14.12 -3.09
N GLN A 130 -2.51 13.86 -3.83
CA GLN A 130 -2.57 13.75 -5.30
C GLN A 130 -3.39 12.55 -5.79
N ALA A 131 -3.62 11.54 -4.95
CA ALA A 131 -4.55 10.44 -5.28
C ALA A 131 -6.03 10.81 -5.02
N ALA A 132 -6.30 11.78 -4.13
CA ALA A 132 -7.65 12.28 -3.88
C ALA A 132 -8.12 13.28 -4.95
N ASP A 133 -7.19 13.99 -5.59
CA ASP A 133 -7.44 14.93 -6.69
C ASP A 133 -7.21 14.31 -8.08
N LEU A 134 -7.16 12.97 -8.19
CA LEU A 134 -7.17 12.30 -9.49
C LEU A 134 -8.57 12.46 -10.11
N GLN A 135 -8.87 13.68 -10.57
CA GLN A 135 -9.96 13.94 -11.50
C GLN A 135 -9.70 13.07 -12.72
N CYS A 136 -10.56 12.08 -12.90
CA CYS A 136 -10.57 11.22 -14.07
C CYS A 136 -10.66 12.09 -15.33
N SER A 137 -9.54 12.34 -16.01
CA SER A 137 -9.46 13.18 -17.22
C SER A 137 -10.08 12.53 -18.46
N GLY A 138 -11.04 11.61 -18.25
CA GLY A 138 -11.74 10.84 -19.27
C GLY A 138 -13.03 10.18 -18.77
N CYS A 139 -13.51 10.54 -17.56
CA CYS A 139 -14.81 10.05 -17.10
C CYS A 139 -15.90 10.90 -17.72
N VAL A 140 -16.81 10.27 -18.46
CA VAL A 140 -17.97 10.91 -19.08
C VAL A 140 -19.08 10.99 -18.01
N GLY A 141 -19.38 12.19 -17.53
CA GLY A 141 -20.50 12.46 -16.63
C GLY A 141 -21.83 12.59 -17.37
N SER A 142 -22.94 12.70 -16.64
CA SER A 142 -24.28 12.91 -17.23
C SER A 142 -24.37 14.18 -18.08
N ASP A 143 -23.53 15.16 -17.78
CA ASP A 143 -23.52 16.47 -18.45
C ASP A 143 -22.67 16.45 -19.74
N ASP A 144 -21.81 15.44 -19.89
CA ASP A 144 -20.96 15.22 -21.07
C ASP A 144 -21.68 14.44 -22.18
N ILE A 145 -22.86 13.87 -21.89
CA ILE A 145 -23.69 13.14 -22.85
C ILE A 145 -24.79 14.06 -23.36
N ALA A 146 -24.58 14.66 -24.54
CA ALA A 146 -25.61 15.45 -25.19
C ALA A 146 -26.89 14.63 -25.42
N LYS A 147 -28.05 15.30 -25.39
CA LYS A 147 -29.36 14.66 -25.60
C LYS A 147 -29.36 13.93 -26.96
N ALA A 148 -29.68 12.63 -26.95
CA ALA A 148 -29.62 11.72 -28.10
C ALA A 148 -28.21 11.40 -28.65
N ALA A 149 -27.13 11.64 -27.90
CA ALA A 149 -25.77 11.31 -28.34
C ALA A 149 -25.52 9.81 -28.49
N ILE A 150 -26.18 8.97 -27.68
CA ILE A 150 -26.18 7.50 -27.81
C ILE A 150 -27.45 7.10 -28.55
N THR A 151 -27.32 6.78 -29.84
CA THR A 151 -28.41 6.23 -30.67
C THR A 151 -28.31 4.71 -30.72
N GLY A 152 -29.40 4.01 -31.08
CA GLY A 152 -29.44 2.54 -31.12
C GLY A 152 -28.33 1.91 -31.97
N ASP A 153 -27.92 2.57 -33.05
CA ASP A 153 -26.85 2.09 -33.94
C ASP A 153 -25.44 2.19 -33.31
N LYS A 154 -25.29 3.02 -32.26
CA LYS A 154 -24.04 3.15 -31.48
C LYS A 154 -23.95 2.14 -30.35
N ILE A 155 -25.02 1.37 -30.10
CA ILE A 155 -25.06 0.30 -29.10
C ILE A 155 -24.92 -1.01 -29.86
N ALA A 156 -23.78 -1.69 -29.68
CA ALA A 156 -23.55 -2.98 -30.33
C ALA A 156 -24.66 -3.99 -29.93
N LYS A 157 -25.02 -4.89 -30.86
CA LYS A 157 -26.07 -5.89 -30.62
C LYS A 157 -25.72 -6.74 -29.41
N GLY A 158 -26.55 -6.71 -28.37
CA GLY A 158 -26.34 -7.40 -27.10
C GLY A 158 -25.55 -6.63 -26.04
N ALA A 159 -25.13 -5.38 -26.30
CA ALA A 159 -24.39 -4.57 -25.33
C ALA A 159 -25.25 -4.07 -24.15
N VAL A 160 -26.57 -4.14 -24.25
CA VAL A 160 -27.51 -3.93 -23.15
C VAL A 160 -28.47 -5.11 -23.16
N ASP A 161 -28.40 -5.94 -22.13
CA ASP A 161 -29.30 -7.07 -21.91
C ASP A 161 -30.14 -6.88 -20.64
N ALA A 162 -30.99 -7.85 -20.30
CA ALA A 162 -31.89 -7.78 -19.15
C ALA A 162 -31.17 -7.62 -17.80
N SER A 163 -29.87 -7.91 -17.70
CA SER A 163 -29.08 -7.69 -16.48
C SER A 163 -28.59 -6.25 -16.34
N HIS A 164 -28.50 -5.52 -17.45
CA HIS A 164 -28.07 -4.12 -17.49
C HIS A 164 -29.22 -3.14 -17.28
N VAL A 165 -30.46 -3.63 -17.29
CA VAL A 165 -31.67 -2.83 -17.06
C VAL A 165 -32.37 -3.38 -15.82
N SER A 166 -32.19 -2.71 -14.68
CA SER A 166 -32.99 -3.05 -13.50
C SER A 166 -34.42 -2.54 -13.70
N PHE A 167 -35.33 -3.45 -14.01
CA PHE A 167 -36.76 -3.15 -13.90
C PHE A 167 -37.12 -3.26 -12.41
N ALA A 168 -37.43 -2.14 -11.76
CA ALA A 168 -38.15 -2.18 -10.50
C ALA A 168 -39.58 -2.65 -10.82
N TRP A 169 -39.96 -3.86 -10.39
CA TRP A 169 -41.26 -4.41 -10.72
C TRP A 169 -42.34 -3.56 -10.06
N ALA A 170 -43.31 -3.11 -10.84
CA ALA A 170 -44.53 -2.49 -10.34
C ALA A 170 -45.25 -3.50 -9.44
N ALA A 171 -45.46 -3.13 -8.18
CA ALA A 171 -46.14 -3.94 -7.20
C ALA A 171 -47.57 -4.27 -7.67
N ALA A 172 -47.90 -5.56 -7.80
CA ALA A 172 -49.28 -5.97 -7.69
C ALA A 172 -49.66 -5.87 -6.21
N GLU A 173 -50.73 -5.15 -5.87
CA GLU A 173 -51.15 -4.93 -4.48
C GLU A 173 -51.63 -6.20 -3.74
N SER A 174 -51.61 -7.37 -4.40
CA SER A 174 -51.83 -8.67 -3.75
C SER A 174 -51.21 -9.84 -4.52
N PRO A 175 -50.76 -10.92 -3.84
CA PRO A 175 -50.20 -12.11 -4.48
C PRO A 175 -51.21 -12.77 -5.44
N GLY A 176 -50.89 -12.77 -6.74
CA GLY A 176 -51.68 -13.40 -7.81
C GLY A 176 -52.57 -12.46 -8.65
N GLY A 177 -52.56 -11.15 -8.42
CA GLY A 177 -53.29 -10.17 -9.24
C GLY A 177 -52.56 -9.75 -10.53
N ALA A 178 -53.30 -9.35 -11.56
CA ALA A 178 -52.74 -8.84 -12.82
C ALA A 178 -52.07 -7.48 -12.62
N ALA A 179 -50.86 -7.31 -13.15
CA ALA A 179 -50.11 -6.06 -13.12
C ALA A 179 -50.87 -4.96 -13.90
N THR A 180 -51.35 -3.93 -13.21
CA THR A 180 -51.94 -2.76 -13.86
C THR A 180 -50.82 -1.84 -14.34
N PHE A 181 -50.68 -1.75 -15.66
CA PHE A 181 -49.75 -0.85 -16.34
C PHE A 181 -50.25 0.59 -16.22
N ALA A 182 -49.90 1.29 -15.14
CA ALA A 182 -50.11 2.73 -15.04
C ALA A 182 -48.96 3.47 -15.74
N ILE A 183 -49.12 3.75 -17.04
CA ILE A 183 -48.23 4.67 -17.75
C ILE A 183 -48.60 6.09 -17.31
N GLY A 184 -47.80 6.66 -16.41
CA GLY A 184 -47.81 8.08 -16.12
C GLY A 184 -47.58 8.89 -17.40
N ALA A 185 -48.45 9.85 -17.63
CA ALA A 185 -48.58 10.70 -18.81
C ALA A 185 -47.25 11.18 -19.43
N ASN A 186 -46.96 10.72 -20.65
CA ASN A 186 -46.52 11.58 -21.76
C ASN A 186 -46.54 10.79 -23.08
N THR A 187 -47.73 10.64 -23.65
CA THR A 187 -47.94 10.21 -25.03
C THR A 187 -47.80 11.39 -25.97
N ALA A 188 -46.67 11.49 -26.68
CA ALA A 188 -46.64 12.09 -27.99
C ALA A 188 -45.43 11.57 -28.80
N LYS A 189 -45.73 10.89 -29.91
CA LYS A 189 -44.84 10.39 -30.99
C LYS A 189 -44.16 9.05 -30.79
N LEU A 190 -44.92 7.96 -30.87
CA LEU A 190 -44.48 6.70 -31.51
C LEU A 190 -45.70 6.05 -32.18
N ALA A 191 -46.26 6.73 -33.18
CA ALA A 191 -47.11 6.09 -34.16
C ALA A 191 -46.19 5.62 -35.29
N ASP A 192 -45.65 4.41 -35.17
CA ASP A 192 -45.01 3.73 -36.29
C ASP A 192 -45.42 2.26 -36.27
N SER A 193 -46.24 1.89 -37.25
CA SER A 193 -46.98 0.63 -37.38
C SER A 193 -46.10 -0.62 -37.61
N ALA A 194 -44.78 -0.50 -37.53
CA ALA A 194 -43.83 -1.60 -37.72
C ALA A 194 -43.52 -2.41 -36.45
N LYS A 195 -43.93 -1.94 -35.25
CA LYS A 195 -43.61 -2.61 -33.96
C LYS A 195 -44.70 -3.49 -33.36
N ASN A 196 -45.84 -3.66 -34.05
CA ASN A 196 -46.91 -4.56 -33.59
C ASN A 196 -46.72 -6.03 -34.01
N ALA A 197 -45.77 -6.34 -34.89
CA ALA A 197 -45.48 -7.72 -35.31
C ALA A 197 -44.59 -8.49 -34.32
N GLU A 198 -43.72 -7.80 -33.57
CA GLU A 198 -42.82 -8.45 -32.59
C GLU A 198 -43.45 -8.64 -31.20
N ILE A 199 -44.57 -7.97 -30.89
CA ILE A 199 -45.34 -8.23 -29.65
C ILE A 199 -46.31 -9.41 -29.82
N ALA A 200 -46.72 -9.73 -31.05
CA ALA A 200 -47.56 -10.89 -31.33
C ALA A 200 -46.82 -12.23 -31.16
N ALA A 201 -45.49 -12.26 -31.35
CA ALA A 201 -44.70 -13.49 -31.23
C ALA A 201 -44.43 -13.94 -29.78
N PHE A 202 -44.66 -13.09 -28.78
CA PHE A 202 -44.55 -13.47 -27.35
C PHE A 202 -45.90 -13.85 -26.73
N ALA A 203 -47.01 -13.69 -27.46
CA ALA A 203 -48.35 -14.10 -27.03
C ALA A 203 -48.72 -15.53 -27.46
N ASP A 204 -48.00 -16.11 -28.42
CA ASP A 204 -48.26 -17.48 -28.93
C ASP A 204 -47.63 -18.59 -28.07
N GLU A 205 -46.64 -18.27 -27.22
CA GLU A 205 -46.13 -19.21 -26.19
C GLU A 205 -46.92 -19.13 -24.87
N ALA A 206 -48.17 -18.65 -24.94
CA ALA A 206 -49.17 -18.76 -23.88
C ALA A 206 -50.47 -19.43 -24.37
N GLN A 207 -50.44 -20.17 -25.49
CA GLN A 207 -51.57 -20.96 -25.96
C GLN A 207 -51.25 -22.45 -26.02
N SER A 208 -51.20 -23.05 -24.82
CA SER A 208 -51.46 -24.48 -24.62
C SER A 208 -52.35 -24.68 -23.40
N ALA A 209 -53.54 -24.04 -23.40
CA ALA A 209 -54.64 -24.38 -22.50
C ALA A 209 -56.01 -24.02 -23.12
N LYS A 210 -56.51 -24.94 -23.94
CA LYS A 210 -57.91 -25.32 -24.15
C LYS A 210 -59.01 -24.23 -24.13
N GLY A 211 -59.56 -23.98 -25.32
CA GLY A 211 -61.01 -24.09 -25.55
C GLY A 211 -61.86 -22.85 -25.34
N LEU A 212 -61.79 -21.88 -26.26
CA LEU A 212 -62.93 -21.00 -26.55
C LEU A 212 -63.00 -20.73 -28.05
N ALA A 213 -64.11 -21.14 -28.65
CA ALA A 213 -64.45 -20.79 -30.03
C ALA A 213 -64.80 -19.29 -30.10
N CYS A 214 -64.14 -18.54 -31.00
CA CYS A 214 -64.62 -17.22 -31.37
C CYS A 214 -65.25 -17.29 -32.77
N THR A 215 -66.57 -17.32 -32.77
CA THR A 215 -67.41 -17.03 -33.93
C THR A 215 -67.30 -15.53 -34.23
N GLY A 216 -66.41 -15.15 -35.17
CA GLY A 216 -66.31 -13.76 -35.63
C GLY A 216 -64.96 -13.29 -36.18
N CYS A 217 -63.90 -14.10 -36.16
CA CYS A 217 -62.59 -13.66 -36.67
C CYS A 217 -62.49 -13.76 -38.20
N LEU A 218 -62.00 -12.69 -38.85
CA LEU A 218 -61.66 -12.68 -40.29
C LEU A 218 -60.65 -13.79 -40.58
N THR A 219 -60.98 -14.70 -41.50
CA THR A 219 -60.08 -15.73 -42.02
C THR A 219 -59.36 -15.25 -43.30
N ALA A 220 -58.35 -16.00 -43.75
CA ALA A 220 -57.53 -15.76 -44.94
C ALA A 220 -58.29 -15.58 -46.28
N LYS A 221 -59.62 -15.68 -46.27
CA LYS A 221 -60.51 -15.35 -47.39
C LYS A 221 -60.72 -13.84 -47.59
N HIS A 222 -60.13 -13.00 -46.73
CA HIS A 222 -60.24 -11.54 -46.75
C HIS A 222 -58.93 -10.82 -47.12
N LEU A 223 -57.89 -11.54 -47.58
CA LEU A 223 -56.68 -10.95 -48.17
C LEU A 223 -56.62 -11.21 -49.67
N HIS A 224 -56.22 -10.16 -50.40
CA HIS A 224 -56.29 -9.96 -51.84
C HIS A 224 -55.31 -10.85 -52.63
N ASP A 225 -55.76 -11.37 -53.79
CA ASP A 225 -55.22 -12.49 -54.58
C ASP A 225 -53.79 -12.34 -55.17
N LYS A 226 -53.01 -11.31 -54.81
CA LYS A 226 -51.75 -10.99 -55.51
C LYS A 226 -50.46 -11.31 -54.75
N VAL A 227 -50.54 -11.99 -53.60
CA VAL A 227 -49.35 -12.36 -52.79
C VAL A 227 -49.17 -13.88 -52.67
N ALA A 228 -50.07 -14.69 -53.26
CA ALA A 228 -50.06 -16.15 -53.16
C ALA A 228 -49.31 -16.88 -54.29
N GLU A 229 -48.80 -16.20 -55.32
CA GLU A 229 -48.25 -16.88 -56.52
C GLU A 229 -46.73 -17.13 -56.50
N ASP A 230 -45.93 -16.45 -55.66
CA ASP A 230 -44.46 -16.60 -55.71
C ASP A 230 -43.86 -17.60 -54.71
N LEU A 231 -44.69 -18.36 -53.96
CA LEU A 231 -44.20 -19.29 -52.91
C LEU A 231 -44.50 -20.77 -53.13
N VAL A 232 -44.88 -21.19 -54.35
CA VAL A 232 -45.16 -22.61 -54.63
C VAL A 232 -44.39 -23.12 -55.85
N ALA A 233 -43.10 -23.44 -55.65
CA ALA A 233 -42.41 -24.45 -56.47
C ALA A 233 -41.07 -24.91 -55.86
N SER A 234 -41.11 -25.80 -54.88
CA SER A 234 -40.21 -26.98 -54.90
C SER A 234 -40.75 -28.06 -53.96
N GLY A 235 -41.27 -29.11 -54.57
CA GLY A 235 -41.84 -30.26 -53.88
C GLY A 235 -40.78 -31.25 -53.40
N LYS A 236 -41.03 -31.80 -52.21
CA LYS A 236 -40.89 -33.21 -51.78
C LYS A 236 -40.63 -33.26 -50.28
N LEU A 237 -41.69 -33.27 -49.49
CA LEU A 237 -41.62 -33.76 -48.10
C LEU A 237 -42.13 -35.20 -48.08
N ALA A 238 -41.31 -36.09 -47.52
CA ALA A 238 -41.55 -37.52 -47.43
C ALA A 238 -42.75 -37.87 -46.54
N LYS A 239 -43.33 -39.06 -46.77
CA LYS A 239 -44.51 -39.60 -46.08
C LYS A 239 -44.33 -39.58 -44.55
N VAL A 240 -45.30 -38.99 -43.87
CA VAL A 240 -45.43 -38.92 -42.40
C VAL A 240 -45.56 -40.33 -41.80
N ALA A 241 -44.84 -40.58 -40.70
CA ALA A 241 -44.88 -41.83 -39.94
C ALA A 241 -46.28 -42.07 -39.35
N THR A 242 -46.94 -43.15 -39.75
CA THR A 242 -48.36 -43.38 -39.43
C THR A 242 -48.62 -44.12 -38.11
N SER A 243 -47.59 -44.69 -37.43
CA SER A 243 -47.82 -45.47 -36.20
C SER A 243 -47.20 -44.89 -34.93
N GLY A 244 -46.39 -43.83 -35.04
CA GLY A 244 -45.73 -43.20 -33.88
C GLY A 244 -44.60 -44.02 -33.26
N LYS A 245 -44.12 -45.09 -33.92
CA LYS A 245 -42.94 -45.87 -33.51
C LYS A 245 -41.70 -45.46 -34.30
N TYR A 246 -40.54 -45.49 -33.64
CA TYR A 246 -39.24 -45.10 -34.22
C TYR A 246 -38.80 -45.99 -35.40
N SER A 247 -39.34 -47.21 -35.50
CA SER A 247 -39.09 -48.17 -36.58
C SER A 247 -39.64 -47.74 -37.95
N ASP A 248 -40.53 -46.74 -37.98
CA ASP A 248 -41.16 -46.25 -39.22
C ASP A 248 -40.20 -45.40 -40.08
N LEU A 249 -39.03 -45.05 -39.52
CA LEU A 249 -37.96 -44.31 -40.20
C LEU A 249 -36.88 -45.28 -40.72
N GLN A 250 -37.15 -45.98 -41.83
CA GLN A 250 -36.06 -46.63 -42.58
C GLN A 250 -35.39 -45.62 -43.52
N GLY A 251 -34.06 -45.49 -43.38
CA GLY A 251 -33.23 -44.55 -44.16
C GLY A 251 -32.66 -43.37 -43.36
N GLY A 252 -32.38 -43.53 -42.06
CA GLY A 252 -31.62 -42.54 -41.29
C GLY A 252 -30.21 -42.31 -41.89
N PRO A 253 -29.62 -41.11 -41.68
CA PRO A 253 -28.31 -40.78 -42.21
C PRO A 253 -27.25 -41.76 -41.72
N ASP A 254 -26.32 -42.13 -42.58
CA ASP A 254 -25.21 -43.01 -42.26
C ASP A 254 -24.32 -42.38 -41.18
N LEU A 255 -24.38 -42.93 -39.97
CA LEU A 255 -23.58 -42.52 -38.81
C LEU A 255 -22.25 -43.27 -38.74
N SER A 256 -21.84 -44.01 -39.78
CA SER A 256 -20.52 -44.66 -39.86
C SER A 256 -19.35 -43.67 -39.80
N GLY A 257 -19.60 -42.37 -40.05
CA GLY A 257 -18.64 -41.28 -39.84
C GLY A 257 -18.60 -40.71 -38.41
N TYR A 258 -19.56 -41.05 -37.55
CA TYR A 258 -19.58 -40.68 -36.14
C TYR A 258 -19.30 -41.93 -35.30
N GLY A 259 -18.05 -42.36 -35.37
CA GLY A 259 -17.55 -43.52 -34.65
C GLY A 259 -17.89 -43.48 -33.16
N ALA A 260 -18.37 -44.62 -32.68
CA ALA A 260 -18.67 -44.89 -31.29
C ALA A 260 -17.52 -44.49 -30.36
N LEU A 261 -17.77 -43.57 -29.43
CA LEU A 261 -17.00 -43.50 -28.20
C LEU A 261 -17.63 -44.46 -27.19
N GLY A 262 -17.22 -45.73 -27.33
CA GLY A 262 -17.28 -46.69 -26.25
C GLY A 262 -16.47 -46.18 -25.05
N ALA A 263 -16.91 -46.59 -23.88
CA ALA A 263 -16.23 -46.34 -22.62
C ALA A 263 -14.73 -46.67 -22.69
N ALA A 264 -13.95 -45.86 -21.96
CA ALA A 264 -12.50 -45.89 -21.77
C ALA A 264 -11.68 -45.18 -22.87
N ASN A 265 -11.25 -43.94 -22.60
CA ASN A 265 -9.83 -43.59 -22.51
C ASN A 265 -9.60 -42.14 -22.06
N LYS A 266 -8.91 -42.03 -20.91
CA LYS A 266 -7.94 -41.03 -20.46
C LYS A 266 -7.92 -39.66 -21.16
N TRP A 267 -8.12 -38.62 -20.34
CA TRP A 267 -7.70 -37.24 -20.59
C TRP A 267 -6.20 -37.18 -20.95
N THR A 268 -5.87 -37.10 -22.24
CA THR A 268 -4.55 -36.64 -22.71
C THR A 268 -4.63 -36.13 -24.14
N GLN A 269 -3.93 -35.01 -24.37
CA GLN A 269 -3.62 -34.35 -25.63
C GLN A 269 -4.68 -33.45 -26.27
N ALA A 270 -4.33 -32.16 -26.23
CA ALA A 270 -4.76 -31.14 -27.16
C ALA A 270 -4.55 -31.62 -28.61
N GLN A 271 -5.64 -31.65 -29.38
CA GLN A 271 -5.61 -31.71 -30.84
C GLN A 271 -6.04 -30.36 -31.39
N ASP A 272 -5.08 -29.69 -32.01
CA ASP A 272 -5.17 -28.71 -33.10
C ASP A 272 -6.15 -27.53 -33.01
N LEU A 273 -5.61 -26.41 -32.51
CA LEU A 273 -5.97 -25.05 -32.95
C LEU A 273 -5.15 -24.66 -34.20
N ALA A 274 -5.19 -25.48 -35.25
CA ALA A 274 -4.48 -25.22 -36.51
C ALA A 274 -5.34 -24.56 -37.60
N GLY A 275 -6.56 -24.12 -37.30
CA GLY A 275 -7.36 -23.27 -38.19
C GLY A 275 -7.73 -21.99 -37.46
N GLY A 276 -7.43 -20.83 -38.06
CA GLY A 276 -7.70 -19.50 -37.50
C GLY A 276 -9.18 -19.19 -37.25
N GLY A 277 -9.79 -19.90 -36.31
CA GLY A 277 -11.12 -19.64 -35.77
C GLY A 277 -10.98 -18.78 -34.52
N SER A 278 -11.66 -17.64 -34.52
CA SER A 278 -11.76 -16.75 -33.38
C SER A 278 -12.12 -17.51 -32.10
N LEU A 279 -11.38 -17.25 -31.01
CA LEU A 279 -11.66 -17.64 -29.62
C LEU A 279 -13.02 -17.15 -29.08
N GLY A 280 -13.86 -16.51 -29.89
CA GLY A 280 -15.13 -15.90 -29.48
C GLY A 280 -16.31 -16.85 -29.31
N ALA A 281 -16.20 -18.13 -29.71
CA ALA A 281 -17.31 -19.09 -29.58
C ALA A 281 -17.11 -20.14 -28.47
N ALA A 282 -15.87 -20.34 -27.98
CA ALA A 282 -15.54 -21.42 -27.04
C ALA A 282 -15.40 -20.96 -25.58
N LEU A 283 -15.51 -19.66 -25.30
CA LEU A 283 -15.51 -19.11 -23.94
C LEU A 283 -16.86 -18.46 -23.64
N ASN A 284 -17.93 -19.25 -23.74
CA ASN A 284 -19.22 -18.85 -23.21
C ASN A 284 -19.23 -19.08 -21.70
N PHE A 285 -18.95 -18.05 -20.90
CA PHE A 285 -19.04 -18.10 -19.44
C PHE A 285 -20.50 -18.10 -18.93
N ASN A 286 -21.50 -18.08 -19.82
CA ASN A 286 -22.92 -18.15 -19.48
C ASN A 286 -23.43 -19.59 -19.47
N ALA A 287 -22.92 -20.38 -18.54
CA ALA A 287 -23.59 -21.54 -17.97
C ALA A 287 -22.95 -21.78 -16.60
N ASN A 288 -23.71 -22.29 -15.63
CA ASN A 288 -23.31 -22.55 -14.24
C ASN A 288 -22.15 -23.58 -14.07
N GLU A 289 -21.25 -23.71 -15.04
CA GLU A 289 -20.11 -24.63 -15.08
C GLU A 289 -18.74 -23.93 -15.13
N ALA A 290 -18.67 -22.60 -15.29
CA ALA A 290 -17.42 -21.85 -15.18
C ALA A 290 -16.92 -21.69 -13.73
N LYS A 291 -17.13 -22.68 -12.86
CA LYS A 291 -16.77 -22.57 -11.44
C LYS A 291 -15.25 -22.46 -11.23
N LEU A 292 -14.41 -22.82 -12.19
CA LEU A 292 -12.94 -22.78 -12.04
C LEU A 292 -12.24 -22.48 -13.38
N PHE A 293 -12.13 -21.20 -13.76
CA PHE A 293 -11.06 -20.81 -14.69
C PHE A 293 -9.72 -21.10 -14.00
N ARG A 294 -8.92 -21.99 -14.58
CA ARG A 294 -7.59 -22.35 -14.07
C ARG A 294 -6.55 -22.06 -15.14
N LEU A 295 -5.43 -21.49 -14.72
CA LEU A 295 -4.25 -21.39 -15.55
C LEU A 295 -3.66 -22.80 -15.76
N GLN A 296 -2.89 -22.97 -16.84
CA GLN A 296 -2.18 -24.22 -17.09
C GLN A 296 -1.22 -24.52 -15.93
N ASN A 297 -1.27 -25.73 -15.40
CA ASN A 297 -0.29 -26.23 -14.43
C ASN A 297 0.88 -26.89 -15.18
N ALA A 298 2.11 -26.61 -14.77
CA ALA A 298 3.30 -27.31 -15.24
C ALA A 298 4.39 -27.33 -14.17
N ASP A 299 5.31 -28.28 -14.20
CA ASP A 299 6.45 -28.40 -13.28
C ASP A 299 7.73 -27.72 -13.79
N LYS A 300 7.70 -27.27 -15.06
CA LYS A 300 8.73 -26.54 -15.80
C LYS A 300 8.09 -25.62 -16.85
N ASP A 301 8.90 -24.79 -17.49
CA ASP A 301 8.42 -23.85 -18.52
C ASP A 301 7.69 -24.60 -19.65
N PRO A 302 6.41 -24.30 -19.92
CA PRO A 302 5.61 -25.05 -20.88
C PRO A 302 5.99 -24.76 -22.34
N ILE A 303 6.61 -23.60 -22.59
CA ILE A 303 7.11 -23.15 -23.90
C ILE A 303 8.42 -22.38 -23.70
N ALA A 304 9.18 -22.14 -24.77
CA ALA A 304 10.30 -21.20 -24.71
C ALA A 304 9.78 -19.77 -24.52
N CYS A 305 10.35 -19.03 -23.57
CA CYS A 305 10.02 -17.63 -23.40
C CYS A 305 10.85 -16.77 -24.37
N ASP A 306 10.26 -16.44 -25.51
CA ASP A 306 10.81 -15.56 -26.52
C ASP A 306 9.87 -14.35 -26.76
N GLY A 307 10.22 -13.50 -27.73
CA GLY A 307 9.41 -12.33 -28.09
C GLY A 307 7.96 -12.64 -28.51
N LYS A 308 7.62 -13.89 -28.85
CA LYS A 308 6.25 -14.31 -29.21
C LYS A 308 5.47 -14.81 -28.00
N ALA A 309 6.16 -15.25 -26.94
CA ALA A 309 5.56 -15.79 -25.72
C ALA A 309 5.38 -14.75 -24.60
N VAL A 310 5.75 -13.48 -24.83
CA VAL A 310 5.59 -12.39 -23.84
C VAL A 310 4.16 -12.36 -23.30
N GLY A 311 4.00 -12.39 -21.98
CA GLY A 311 2.70 -12.33 -21.30
C GLY A 311 1.99 -13.68 -21.16
N VAL A 312 2.53 -14.78 -21.69
CA VAL A 312 2.01 -16.12 -21.39
C VAL A 312 2.18 -16.42 -19.90
N MET A 313 1.13 -16.97 -19.27
CA MET A 313 1.09 -17.27 -17.84
C MET A 313 0.77 -18.74 -17.57
N TYR A 314 1.40 -19.33 -16.56
CA TYR A 314 1.11 -20.68 -16.08
C TYR A 314 1.38 -20.80 -14.57
N TYR A 315 0.76 -21.76 -13.89
CA TYR A 315 1.04 -22.06 -12.49
C TYR A 315 2.11 -23.16 -12.39
N ASN A 316 3.27 -22.82 -11.84
CA ASN A 316 4.34 -23.78 -11.61
C ASN A 316 4.04 -24.62 -10.36
N THR A 317 3.80 -25.91 -10.54
CA THR A 317 3.44 -26.81 -9.43
C THR A 317 4.64 -27.21 -8.56
N SER A 318 5.86 -27.12 -9.10
CA SER A 318 7.09 -27.41 -8.35
C SER A 318 7.45 -26.26 -7.41
N SER A 319 7.30 -25.01 -7.87
CA SER A 319 7.58 -23.80 -7.07
C SER A 319 6.33 -23.17 -6.44
N SER A 320 5.14 -23.74 -6.63
CA SER A 320 3.85 -23.22 -6.16
C SER A 320 3.64 -21.73 -6.48
N SER A 321 4.01 -21.33 -7.70
CA SER A 321 4.06 -19.92 -8.10
C SER A 321 3.38 -19.69 -9.44
N LEU A 322 2.65 -18.58 -9.58
CA LEU A 322 2.23 -18.08 -10.90
C LEU A 322 3.48 -17.60 -11.65
N MET A 323 3.67 -17.98 -12.91
CA MET A 323 4.81 -17.61 -13.75
C MET A 323 4.34 -16.79 -14.95
N VAL A 324 5.13 -15.82 -15.39
CA VAL A 324 4.86 -14.97 -16.57
C VAL A 324 6.12 -14.85 -17.43
N CYS A 325 5.98 -14.98 -18.75
CA CYS A 325 7.08 -14.77 -19.69
C CYS A 325 7.33 -13.29 -19.99
N ASN A 326 8.58 -12.84 -19.85
CA ASN A 326 9.01 -11.46 -20.12
C ASN A 326 9.67 -11.26 -21.50
N GLY A 327 9.62 -12.27 -22.37
CA GLY A 327 10.25 -12.29 -23.69
C GLY A 327 11.65 -12.90 -23.74
N LYS A 328 12.22 -13.29 -22.60
CA LYS A 328 13.50 -14.00 -22.49
C LYS A 328 13.45 -15.22 -21.57
N GLN A 329 12.69 -15.15 -20.49
CA GLN A 329 12.52 -16.24 -19.51
C GLN A 329 11.18 -16.12 -18.77
N PHE A 330 10.67 -17.24 -18.25
CA PHE A 330 9.56 -17.22 -17.31
C PHE A 330 10.05 -16.79 -15.92
N SER A 331 9.34 -15.86 -15.30
CA SER A 331 9.60 -15.39 -13.95
C SER A 331 8.34 -15.46 -13.10
N ALA A 332 8.48 -15.79 -11.82
CA ALA A 332 7.34 -15.83 -10.90
C ALA A 332 6.67 -14.44 -10.80
N PHE A 333 5.35 -14.40 -10.96
CA PHE A 333 4.50 -13.29 -10.57
C PHE A 333 4.45 -13.25 -9.04
N ALA A 334 5.45 -12.61 -8.45
CA ALA A 334 5.39 -12.28 -7.04
C ALA A 334 4.33 -11.18 -6.87
N TYR A 335 3.28 -11.46 -6.12
CA TYR A 335 2.64 -10.37 -5.36
C TYR A 335 3.78 -9.83 -4.50
N ALA A 336 4.21 -8.60 -4.77
CA ALA A 336 5.21 -7.94 -3.94
C ALA A 336 4.58 -7.72 -2.57
N ILE A 337 4.54 -8.75 -1.73
CA ILE A 337 4.45 -8.51 -0.31
C ILE A 337 5.76 -7.79 -0.01
N ALA A 338 5.65 -6.51 0.33
CA ALA A 338 6.81 -5.68 0.60
C ALA A 338 7.53 -6.32 1.79
N VAL A 339 8.57 -7.12 1.53
CA VAL A 339 9.36 -7.79 2.56
C VAL A 339 9.76 -6.73 3.58
N GLY A 340 9.53 -6.99 4.86
CA GLY A 340 9.73 -6.06 5.96
C GLY A 340 8.56 -5.12 6.28
N SER A 341 7.41 -5.23 5.60
CA SER A 341 6.25 -4.35 5.83
C SER A 341 5.41 -4.73 7.05
N ASP A 342 5.30 -6.01 7.37
CA ASP A 342 4.53 -6.51 8.52
C ASP A 342 5.15 -7.77 9.12
N GLN A 343 4.65 -8.17 10.30
CA GLN A 343 5.12 -9.35 11.03
C GLN A 343 4.98 -10.65 10.22
N LYS A 344 3.99 -10.76 9.33
CA LYS A 344 3.77 -11.97 8.52
C LYS A 344 4.70 -12.04 7.34
N SER A 345 5.36 -10.95 6.97
CA SER A 345 6.31 -10.89 5.86
C SER A 345 7.55 -10.08 6.23
N PRO A 346 8.30 -10.52 7.26
CA PRO A 346 9.55 -9.88 7.64
C PRO A 346 10.64 -10.18 6.61
N GLY A 347 11.67 -9.34 6.55
CA GLY A 347 12.94 -9.76 5.93
C GLY A 347 13.89 -10.34 6.97
N GLN A 348 14.91 -11.09 6.54
CA GLN A 348 15.87 -11.63 7.52
C GLN A 348 16.72 -10.54 8.17
N SER A 349 16.99 -9.46 7.44
CA SER A 349 17.71 -8.29 7.94
C SER A 349 17.29 -7.06 7.15
N CYS A 350 17.74 -5.87 7.57
CA CYS A 350 17.55 -4.66 6.76
C CYS A 350 18.18 -4.78 5.36
N LEU A 351 19.30 -5.50 5.23
CA LEU A 351 19.93 -5.78 3.93
C LEU A 351 19.08 -6.71 3.08
N ASP A 352 18.46 -7.73 3.69
CA ASP A 352 17.53 -8.62 2.99
C ASP A 352 16.33 -7.85 2.44
N ILE A 353 15.76 -6.95 3.25
CA ILE A 353 14.66 -6.07 2.84
C ILE A 353 15.09 -5.15 1.69
N GLN A 354 16.24 -4.50 1.81
CA GLN A 354 16.74 -3.61 0.77
C GLN A 354 16.97 -4.35 -0.54
N THR A 355 17.53 -5.55 -0.50
CA THR A 355 17.87 -6.32 -1.71
C THR A 355 16.65 -6.99 -2.35
N LYS A 356 15.71 -7.53 -1.56
CA LYS A 356 14.51 -8.22 -2.08
C LYS A 356 13.34 -7.28 -2.37
N ALA A 357 13.08 -6.30 -1.51
CA ALA A 357 11.97 -5.36 -1.67
C ALA A 357 12.38 -4.03 -2.30
N GLY A 358 13.68 -3.76 -2.47
CA GLY A 358 14.15 -2.50 -3.04
C GLY A 358 13.91 -1.30 -2.12
N ALA A 359 13.81 -1.52 -0.81
CA ALA A 359 13.56 -0.45 0.17
C ALA A 359 14.71 0.58 0.17
N LYS A 360 14.36 1.86 0.08
CA LYS A 360 15.34 2.98 -0.01
C LYS A 360 15.22 4.01 1.11
N THR A 361 14.25 3.85 1.99
CA THR A 361 13.94 4.85 3.02
C THR A 361 14.35 4.31 4.38
N ASP A 362 15.06 5.10 5.17
CA ASP A 362 15.35 4.78 6.56
C ASP A 362 14.03 4.68 7.36
N GLY A 363 13.97 3.79 8.35
CA GLY A 363 12.78 3.67 9.19
C GLY A 363 12.63 2.32 9.88
N LEU A 364 11.46 2.09 10.46
CA LEU A 364 11.12 0.82 11.09
C LEU A 364 10.66 -0.20 10.05
N TYR A 365 11.22 -1.40 10.12
CA TYR A 365 10.82 -2.54 9.31
C TYR A 365 10.72 -3.80 10.18
N TRP A 366 9.93 -4.76 9.74
CA TRP A 366 9.83 -6.06 10.38
C TRP A 366 10.98 -6.97 9.93
N ILE A 367 11.74 -7.48 10.89
CA ILE A 367 12.81 -8.45 10.64
C ILE A 367 12.58 -9.76 11.40
N ASP A 368 13.05 -10.85 10.82
CA ASP A 368 13.17 -12.16 11.45
C ASP A 368 14.58 -12.74 11.14
N PRO A 369 15.58 -12.43 11.98
CA PRO A 369 16.96 -12.83 11.72
C PRO A 369 17.18 -14.34 11.67
N ASN A 370 16.37 -15.14 12.36
CA ASN A 370 16.55 -16.59 12.36
C ASN A 370 15.92 -17.27 11.12
N GLY A 371 15.01 -16.57 10.41
CA GLY A 371 14.34 -17.05 9.21
C GLY A 371 13.39 -18.23 9.43
N GLY A 372 12.95 -18.43 10.67
CA GLY A 372 12.13 -19.53 11.14
C GLY A 372 10.65 -19.18 11.13
N SER A 373 10.04 -19.18 12.32
CA SER A 373 8.64 -18.79 12.45
C SER A 373 8.53 -17.27 12.44
N ASN A 374 7.56 -16.72 11.73
CA ASN A 374 7.33 -15.27 11.79
C ASN A 374 6.71 -14.80 13.14
N ALA A 375 6.46 -15.71 14.09
CA ALA A 375 5.88 -15.38 15.39
C ALA A 375 6.82 -14.55 16.28
N ASP A 376 8.13 -14.76 16.15
CA ASP A 376 9.18 -14.01 16.84
C ASP A 376 9.79 -12.89 16.01
N ALA A 377 9.25 -12.62 14.82
CA ALA A 377 9.60 -11.44 14.04
C ALA A 377 9.29 -10.16 14.84
N PHE A 378 10.15 -9.14 14.71
CA PHE A 378 10.07 -7.90 15.47
C PHE A 378 10.47 -6.69 14.61
N GLN A 379 10.11 -5.48 15.06
CA GLN A 379 10.52 -4.27 14.36
C GLN A 379 11.95 -3.87 14.73
N ALA A 380 12.76 -3.57 13.72
CA ALA A 380 14.07 -2.97 13.88
C ALA A 380 14.17 -1.69 13.05
N TYR A 381 15.05 -0.77 13.47
CA TYR A 381 15.36 0.40 12.67
C TYR A 381 16.41 0.05 11.61
N CYS A 382 16.07 0.34 10.36
CA CYS A 382 16.92 0.16 9.21
C CYS A 382 17.40 1.50 8.67
N ASP A 383 18.70 1.65 8.47
CA ASP A 383 19.29 2.69 7.63
C ASP A 383 19.50 2.12 6.23
N MET A 384 18.67 2.57 5.29
CA MET A 384 18.64 2.13 3.89
C MET A 384 19.41 3.08 2.97
N THR A 385 20.01 4.14 3.51
CA THR A 385 20.54 5.25 2.70
C THR A 385 22.06 5.38 2.78
N LYS A 386 22.65 5.28 3.97
CA LYS A 386 24.08 5.59 4.19
C LYS A 386 24.97 4.36 3.99
N ASP A 387 26.16 4.59 3.44
CA ASP A 387 27.20 3.56 3.25
C ASP A 387 26.72 2.32 2.47
N GLY A 388 25.79 2.51 1.53
CA GLY A 388 25.15 1.44 0.74
C GLY A 388 23.83 0.93 1.31
N GLY A 389 23.43 1.35 2.52
CA GLY A 389 22.16 0.97 3.15
C GLY A 389 22.12 -0.49 3.63
N GLY A 390 20.93 -0.92 4.05
CA GLY A 390 20.69 -2.26 4.58
C GLY A 390 21.21 -2.45 6.02
N TRP A 391 21.51 -1.37 6.72
CA TRP A 391 22.07 -1.40 8.07
C TRP A 391 20.99 -1.61 9.11
N THR A 392 21.13 -2.65 9.94
CA THR A 392 20.26 -2.92 11.08
C THR A 392 20.86 -2.31 12.34
N ARG A 393 20.07 -1.51 13.07
CA ARG A 393 20.52 -0.92 14.33
C ARG A 393 20.60 -2.00 15.41
N MET A 394 21.81 -2.26 15.92
CA MET A 394 22.01 -3.33 16.91
C MET A 394 22.10 -2.81 18.33
N MET A 395 22.74 -1.66 18.53
CA MET A 395 22.87 -1.03 19.83
C MET A 395 22.95 0.48 19.66
N SER A 396 22.34 1.22 20.59
CA SER A 396 22.61 2.65 20.76
C SER A 396 22.65 3.01 22.24
N ALA A 397 23.43 4.04 22.57
CA ALA A 397 23.45 4.63 23.91
C ALA A 397 23.63 6.14 23.83
N LYS A 398 22.85 6.87 24.63
CA LYS A 398 22.97 8.32 24.80
C LYS A 398 23.46 8.61 26.21
N TRP A 399 24.48 9.44 26.34
CA TRP A 399 25.02 9.86 27.62
C TRP A 399 23.94 10.58 28.43
N LYS A 400 23.73 10.26 29.70
CA LYS A 400 24.52 9.37 30.58
C LYS A 400 23.79 8.05 30.89
N PHE A 401 23.86 7.08 29.97
CA PHE A 401 23.28 5.75 30.12
C PHE A 401 24.37 4.67 30.19
N PHE A 402 24.14 3.63 31.01
CA PHE A 402 25.07 2.51 31.11
C PHE A 402 24.32 1.19 31.16
N PHE A 403 24.80 0.22 30.40
CA PHE A 403 24.29 -1.13 30.41
C PHE A 403 24.81 -1.91 31.62
N GLY A 404 23.97 -2.80 32.15
CA GLY A 404 24.31 -3.77 33.18
C GLY A 404 24.45 -5.18 32.61
N ASP A 405 24.97 -6.09 33.44
CA ASP A 405 25.31 -7.45 33.02
C ASP A 405 24.10 -8.27 32.54
N THR A 406 22.89 -7.86 32.90
CA THR A 406 21.63 -8.51 32.53
C THR A 406 20.93 -7.89 31.32
N ASN A 407 21.34 -6.72 30.84
CA ASN A 407 20.61 -5.99 29.80
C ASN A 407 21.46 -5.51 28.62
N TRP A 408 22.80 -5.61 28.69
CA TRP A 408 23.68 -5.09 27.65
C TRP A 408 23.43 -5.66 26.26
N ASN A 409 22.98 -6.91 26.18
CA ASN A 409 22.64 -7.60 24.94
C ASN A 409 21.15 -7.60 24.61
N ALA A 410 20.30 -7.10 25.50
CA ALA A 410 18.85 -7.16 25.40
C ALA A 410 18.23 -6.00 26.21
N HIS A 411 18.04 -4.85 25.56
CA HIS A 411 17.49 -3.65 26.19
C HIS A 411 16.55 -2.93 25.24
N ASN A 412 15.34 -2.59 25.70
CA ASN A 412 14.33 -1.89 24.90
C ASN A 412 14.05 -2.53 23.53
N GLN A 413 14.13 -3.86 23.42
CA GLN A 413 14.00 -4.60 22.15
C GLN A 413 12.66 -4.32 21.42
N SER A 414 11.59 -4.03 22.17
CA SER A 414 10.28 -3.65 21.61
C SER A 414 10.14 -2.16 21.29
N ALA A 415 11.14 -1.34 21.62
CA ALA A 415 11.19 0.09 21.38
C ALA A 415 12.42 0.44 20.51
N PRO A 416 12.42 0.07 19.22
CA PRO A 416 13.51 0.34 18.28
C PRO A 416 13.72 1.83 17.95
N MET A 417 12.95 2.73 18.56
CA MET A 417 13.16 4.17 18.54
C MET A 417 13.77 4.73 19.84
N ASP A 418 13.98 3.89 20.86
CA ASP A 418 14.57 4.35 22.11
C ASP A 418 16.04 4.78 21.89
N PRO A 419 16.50 5.89 22.51
CA PRO A 419 17.90 6.31 22.47
C PRO A 419 18.88 5.27 23.03
N ASN A 420 18.44 4.48 24.01
CA ASN A 420 19.21 3.42 24.65
C ASN A 420 18.59 2.08 24.28
N TYR A 421 19.28 1.30 23.48
CA TYR A 421 18.71 0.13 22.82
C TYR A 421 19.76 -0.94 22.62
N SER A 422 19.38 -2.20 22.71
CA SER A 422 20.25 -3.33 22.37
C SER A 422 19.44 -4.56 21.96
N ILE A 423 19.76 -5.07 20.77
CA ILE A 423 19.38 -6.39 20.25
C ILE A 423 20.63 -7.24 19.95
N LEU A 424 21.74 -6.98 20.65
CA LEU A 424 23.00 -7.70 20.41
C LEU A 424 22.91 -9.21 20.73
N ASN A 425 21.88 -9.66 21.43
CA ASN A 425 21.53 -11.07 21.58
C ASN A 425 21.24 -11.75 20.22
N HIS A 426 20.85 -10.99 19.19
CA HIS A 426 20.58 -11.51 17.84
C HIS A 426 21.79 -11.41 16.89
N ARG A 427 22.93 -10.89 17.33
CA ARG A 427 24.09 -10.57 16.46
C ARG A 427 24.62 -11.75 15.65
N ASP A 428 24.50 -12.97 16.16
CA ASP A 428 24.96 -14.18 15.48
C ASP A 428 24.20 -14.47 14.18
N PHE A 429 22.99 -13.93 14.00
CA PHE A 429 22.23 -14.04 12.76
C PHE A 429 22.69 -13.07 11.66
N PHE A 430 23.50 -12.06 12.00
CA PHE A 430 23.97 -11.03 11.07
C PHE A 430 25.36 -11.32 10.50
N LYS A 431 26.01 -12.42 10.89
CA LYS A 431 27.27 -12.84 10.29
C LYS A 431 27.05 -13.66 9.03
N LYS A 432 27.95 -13.51 8.09
CA LYS A 432 28.07 -14.42 6.95
C LYS A 432 29.24 -15.37 7.22
N ASP A 433 28.94 -16.65 7.37
CA ASP A 433 29.89 -17.66 7.86
C ASP A 433 30.40 -17.30 9.27
N LYS A 434 31.60 -16.71 9.35
CA LYS A 434 32.19 -16.17 10.59
C LYS A 434 32.36 -14.65 10.56
N THR A 435 32.16 -14.02 9.41
CA THR A 435 32.48 -12.63 9.17
C THR A 435 31.30 -11.74 9.54
N TYR A 436 31.55 -10.77 10.41
CA TYR A 436 30.64 -9.69 10.76
C TYR A 436 30.97 -8.45 9.93
N THR A 437 29.94 -7.73 9.50
CA THR A 437 30.09 -6.40 8.90
C THR A 437 29.50 -5.37 9.86
N PHE A 438 30.35 -4.50 10.40
CA PHE A 438 29.97 -3.50 11.38
C PHE A 438 30.03 -2.09 10.79
N ARG A 439 29.18 -1.22 11.36
CA ARG A 439 29.38 0.23 11.30
C ARG A 439 29.19 0.82 12.69
N LEU A 440 30.15 1.61 13.13
CA LEU A 440 30.07 2.39 14.35
C LEU A 440 29.95 3.86 13.99
N GLN A 441 29.04 4.56 14.66
CA GLN A 441 28.86 6.01 14.56
C GLN A 441 28.84 6.61 15.96
N VAL A 442 29.50 7.75 16.12
CA VAL A 442 29.56 8.48 17.38
C VAL A 442 29.40 9.98 17.14
N GLY A 443 28.96 10.71 18.17
CA GLY A 443 28.89 12.16 18.11
C GLY A 443 28.68 12.85 19.46
N GLN A 444 29.02 14.14 19.49
CA GLN A 444 28.98 15.01 20.65
C GLN A 444 27.63 15.72 20.80
N THR A 445 26.95 16.01 19.69
CA THR A 445 25.66 16.70 19.66
C THR A 445 24.60 15.88 18.91
N GLY A 446 23.33 16.14 19.18
CA GLY A 446 22.22 15.35 18.63
C GLY A 446 22.10 13.97 19.28
N ASP A 447 21.55 13.04 18.53
CA ASP A 447 21.49 11.61 18.87
C ASP A 447 21.31 10.77 17.61
N TRP A 448 21.11 9.46 17.77
CA TRP A 448 20.97 8.54 16.65
C TRP A 448 19.80 8.85 15.69
N THR A 449 18.73 9.53 16.13
CA THR A 449 17.59 9.90 15.26
C THR A 449 17.84 11.19 14.47
N HIS A 450 18.63 12.10 15.04
CA HIS A 450 19.06 13.34 14.42
C HIS A 450 20.58 13.47 14.54
N PRO A 451 21.33 12.63 13.80
CA PRO A 451 22.75 12.45 14.07
C PRO A 451 23.57 13.62 13.52
N ALA A 452 24.27 14.31 14.41
CA ALA A 452 25.47 15.06 14.06
C ALA A 452 26.66 14.11 14.24
N ILE A 453 26.93 13.31 13.21
CA ILE A 453 27.98 12.28 13.23
C ILE A 453 29.34 12.98 13.21
N ASP A 454 30.11 12.82 14.28
CA ASP A 454 31.49 13.34 14.34
C ASP A 454 32.45 12.32 13.72
N HIS A 455 32.29 11.05 14.07
CA HIS A 455 33.09 9.96 13.54
C HIS A 455 32.25 8.75 13.15
N PHE A 456 32.69 8.05 12.10
CA PHE A 456 32.16 6.75 11.74
C PHE A 456 33.24 5.85 11.15
N THR A 457 33.06 4.54 11.33
CA THR A 457 33.93 3.52 10.71
C THR A 457 33.06 2.35 10.28
N VAL A 458 33.38 1.79 9.12
CA VAL A 458 32.80 0.58 8.56
C VAL A 458 33.91 -0.43 8.35
N TRP A 459 33.73 -1.65 8.85
CA TRP A 459 34.72 -2.71 8.74
C TRP A 459 34.09 -4.10 8.76
N THR A 460 34.91 -5.11 8.45
CA THR A 460 34.60 -6.51 8.75
C THR A 460 35.58 -7.10 9.74
N GLN A 461 35.14 -8.10 10.51
CA GLN A 461 35.97 -8.96 11.35
C GLN A 461 35.39 -10.37 11.45
N ASP A 462 36.21 -11.39 11.70
CA ASP A 462 35.82 -12.81 11.70
C ASP A 462 35.57 -13.39 13.10
N HIS A 463 35.68 -12.58 14.14
CA HIS A 463 35.38 -12.99 15.51
C HIS A 463 34.28 -12.12 16.14
N ASP A 464 33.58 -12.69 17.11
CA ASP A 464 32.58 -11.97 17.90
C ASP A 464 33.28 -11.08 18.96
N PRO A 465 33.18 -9.74 18.84
CA PRO A 465 33.88 -8.81 19.71
C PRO A 465 33.35 -8.81 21.16
N PHE A 466 32.25 -9.51 21.43
CA PHE A 466 31.66 -9.61 22.77
C PHE A 466 32.04 -10.89 23.50
N THR A 467 32.74 -11.82 22.85
CA THR A 467 33.11 -13.10 23.46
C THR A 467 34.56 -13.53 23.20
N ALA A 468 35.25 -12.92 22.23
CA ALA A 468 36.63 -13.21 21.90
C ALA A 468 37.46 -11.95 21.61
N SER A 469 38.76 -12.06 21.78
CA SER A 469 39.76 -11.07 21.35
C SER A 469 40.78 -11.76 20.45
N THR A 470 41.22 -11.09 19.39
CA THR A 470 42.24 -11.58 18.44
C THR A 470 43.43 -10.63 18.45
N ASN A 471 44.35 -10.74 17.50
CA ASN A 471 45.43 -9.78 17.25
C ASN A 471 45.07 -8.79 16.12
N GLY A 472 43.77 -8.63 15.86
CA GLY A 472 43.24 -7.81 14.77
C GLY A 472 43.55 -8.32 13.35
N SER A 473 44.17 -9.48 13.16
CA SER A 473 44.52 -9.98 11.80
C SER A 473 43.31 -10.30 10.93
N ASP A 474 42.14 -10.45 11.53
CA ASP A 474 40.87 -10.69 10.84
C ASP A 474 40.10 -9.39 10.50
N PHE A 475 40.62 -8.23 10.90
CA PHE A 475 40.02 -6.95 10.58
C PHE A 475 40.28 -6.51 9.16
N LYS A 476 39.25 -5.89 8.58
CA LYS A 476 39.35 -5.23 7.28
C LYS A 476 38.52 -3.94 7.26
N HIS A 477 39.22 -2.82 7.11
CA HIS A 477 38.60 -1.52 6.93
C HIS A 477 37.85 -1.44 5.59
N LEU A 478 36.66 -0.84 5.61
CA LEU A 478 35.84 -0.61 4.42
C LEU A 478 35.62 0.89 4.13
N ALA A 479 35.28 1.70 5.14
CA ALA A 479 35.01 3.13 4.99
C ALA A 479 35.06 3.89 6.31
N GLY A 480 35.17 5.22 6.23
CA GLY A 480 35.15 6.12 7.39
C GLY A 480 36.55 6.40 7.96
N THR A 481 36.59 7.01 9.13
CA THR A 481 37.82 7.39 9.83
C THR A 481 38.16 6.32 10.84
N LEU A 482 39.37 5.76 10.78
CA LEU A 482 39.85 4.83 11.80
C LEU A 482 40.13 5.57 13.11
N SER A 483 39.84 4.91 14.23
CA SER A 483 40.25 5.38 15.54
C SER A 483 41.78 5.44 15.62
N SER A 484 42.28 6.44 16.34
CA SER A 484 43.70 6.67 16.61
C SER A 484 44.14 6.05 17.94
N THR A 485 43.48 4.97 18.35
CA THR A 485 43.82 4.12 19.48
C THR A 485 45.30 3.71 19.45
N CYS A 486 45.88 3.49 20.63
CA CYS A 486 47.18 2.82 20.76
C CYS A 486 47.12 1.47 20.03
N GLY A 487 48.20 1.07 19.35
CA GLY A 487 48.17 -0.09 18.46
C GLY A 487 47.49 0.15 17.10
N GLY A 488 46.52 1.06 17.06
CA GLY A 488 45.73 1.44 15.89
C GLY A 488 44.48 0.58 15.75
N PHE A 489 43.38 1.16 15.24
CA PHE A 489 42.10 0.45 15.18
C PHE A 489 42.15 -0.79 14.28
N ASN A 490 41.93 -1.95 14.88
CA ASN A 490 41.95 -3.24 14.20
C ASN A 490 40.73 -4.10 14.58
N GLY A 491 39.62 -3.43 14.85
CA GLY A 491 38.32 -4.05 15.09
C GLY A 491 37.90 -3.87 16.54
N LEU A 492 36.80 -4.53 16.89
CA LEU A 492 36.38 -4.59 18.27
C LEU A 492 36.77 -5.96 18.84
N HIS A 493 37.08 -6.00 20.12
CA HIS A 493 37.56 -7.16 20.85
C HIS A 493 36.86 -7.25 22.21
N HIS A 494 36.85 -8.47 22.74
CA HIS A 494 36.27 -8.71 24.04
C HIS A 494 37.05 -7.96 25.13
N LYS A 495 36.26 -7.24 25.92
CA LYS A 495 36.64 -6.36 27.03
C LYS A 495 38.02 -6.58 27.63
N TYR A 496 38.84 -5.54 27.55
CA TYR A 496 40.12 -5.45 28.26
C TYR A 496 39.99 -4.75 29.65
N GLN A 497 39.02 -3.84 29.86
CA GLN A 497 38.81 -3.16 31.16
C GLN A 497 37.34 -2.94 31.51
N GLY A 498 37.04 -2.90 32.82
CA GLY A 498 35.72 -2.88 33.47
C GLY A 498 34.61 -1.96 32.93
N PHE A 499 34.89 -1.04 32.00
CA PHE A 499 34.05 0.10 31.61
C PHE A 499 33.18 -0.09 30.37
N SER A 500 33.43 -1.11 29.56
CA SER A 500 32.65 -1.44 28.35
C SER A 500 32.43 -2.95 28.24
N TYR A 501 31.56 -3.39 27.32
CA TYR A 501 31.42 -4.82 26.95
C TYR A 501 32.31 -5.21 25.77
N THR A 502 32.71 -4.24 24.95
CA THR A 502 33.70 -4.41 23.90
C THR A 502 34.54 -3.13 23.75
N SER A 503 35.74 -3.25 23.21
CA SER A 503 36.67 -2.14 22.98
C SER A 503 37.66 -2.51 21.89
N ASP A 504 38.52 -1.59 21.50
CA ASP A 504 39.57 -1.80 20.49
C ASP A 504 40.85 -2.52 20.94
N PRO A 505 41.29 -2.57 22.22
CA PRO A 505 42.49 -3.33 22.59
C PRO A 505 42.45 -4.79 22.16
N ASP A 506 43.48 -5.19 21.43
CA ASP A 506 43.68 -6.54 20.96
C ASP A 506 44.62 -7.35 21.89
N THR A 507 45.00 -8.56 21.47
CA THR A 507 45.91 -9.43 22.25
C THR A 507 47.39 -9.04 22.20
N GLY A 508 47.78 -8.14 21.30
CA GLY A 508 49.11 -7.55 21.16
C GLY A 508 49.27 -6.21 21.89
N ASP A 509 48.17 -5.58 22.30
CA ASP A 509 48.16 -4.30 23.01
C ASP A 509 48.48 -4.42 24.51
N GLY A 510 49.16 -3.40 25.05
CA GLY A 510 49.53 -3.35 26.47
C GLY A 510 48.39 -2.86 27.37
N ASP A 511 48.52 -3.07 28.69
CA ASP A 511 47.44 -2.88 29.66
C ASP A 511 46.83 -1.46 29.75
N GLY A 512 47.54 -0.44 29.25
CA GLY A 512 47.05 0.93 29.19
C GLY A 512 46.25 1.27 27.92
N CYS A 513 46.09 0.30 27.02
CA CYS A 513 45.66 0.56 25.67
C CYS A 513 44.15 0.42 25.46
N TRP A 514 43.36 1.18 26.21
CA TRP A 514 41.91 1.17 26.05
C TRP A 514 41.50 2.62 25.82
N TRP A 515 41.24 3.01 24.55
CA TRP A 515 40.56 4.29 24.22
C TRP A 515 39.13 4.26 23.60
N MET A 516 38.36 3.15 23.51
CA MET A 516 36.93 3.16 23.12
C MET A 516 35.89 2.49 24.07
N GLN A 517 34.84 3.23 24.46
CA GLN A 517 33.78 2.82 25.40
C GLN A 517 32.53 2.27 24.70
N ILE A 518 32.67 1.14 24.00
CA ILE A 518 31.58 0.59 23.17
C ILE A 518 30.69 -0.36 23.98
N VAL A 519 29.37 -0.09 23.96
CA VAL A 519 28.39 -0.66 24.91
C VAL A 519 28.84 -0.33 26.35
N PRO A 520 28.61 0.91 26.81
CA PRO A 520 29.24 1.44 28.01
C PRO A 520 28.61 0.80 29.26
N LYS A 521 29.45 0.29 30.18
CA LYS A 521 29.03 -0.41 31.41
C LYS A 521 28.99 0.50 32.65
N LYS A 522 29.86 1.50 32.69
CA LYS A 522 29.98 2.44 33.81
C LYS A 522 30.68 3.71 33.37
N ASP A 523 30.51 4.75 34.18
CA ASP A 523 31.19 6.03 34.01
C ASP A 523 32.72 5.86 34.14
N TYR A 524 33.46 6.47 33.23
CA TYR A 524 34.93 6.53 33.28
C TYR A 524 35.40 7.77 34.04
N ASN A 525 34.90 8.97 33.68
CA ASN A 525 35.37 10.23 34.27
C ASN A 525 34.37 11.41 34.15
N ASN A 526 33.09 11.12 33.98
CA ASN A 526 32.00 12.09 33.92
C ASN A 526 32.09 13.10 32.74
N SER A 527 32.78 12.76 31.65
CA SER A 527 32.97 13.65 30.49
C SER A 527 32.25 13.20 29.21
N GLY A 528 31.58 12.03 29.25
CA GLY A 528 30.99 11.37 28.09
C GLY A 528 31.49 9.92 28.01
N TYR A 529 31.24 9.26 26.88
CA TYR A 529 31.82 7.96 26.59
C TYR A 529 33.18 8.16 25.94
N LEU A 530 34.23 7.55 26.50
CA LEU A 530 35.59 7.63 25.98
C LEU A 530 35.66 7.11 24.53
N GLU A 531 36.34 7.84 23.66
CA GLU A 531 36.49 7.52 22.24
C GLU A 531 37.95 7.59 21.78
N GLY A 532 38.25 6.87 20.70
CA GLY A 532 39.62 6.68 20.23
C GLY A 532 40.02 7.64 19.11
N TRP A 533 39.11 8.47 18.62
CA TRP A 533 39.39 9.47 17.58
C TRP A 533 40.03 10.73 18.17
N GLY A 534 41.06 11.25 17.51
CA GLY A 534 41.74 12.48 17.91
C GLY A 534 42.72 12.33 19.09
N GLY A 535 43.04 11.09 19.49
CA GLY A 535 43.95 10.77 20.59
C GLY A 535 43.25 10.47 21.93
N SER A 536 44.03 10.42 23.01
CA SER A 536 43.52 10.07 24.33
C SER A 536 42.70 11.21 24.96
N GLY A 537 41.61 10.86 25.62
CA GLY A 537 40.80 11.80 26.41
C GLY A 537 39.73 12.56 25.63
N ASN A 538 39.32 12.07 24.46
CA ASN A 538 38.14 12.55 23.76
C ASN A 538 36.89 11.75 24.15
N TYR A 539 35.72 12.34 23.97
CA TYR A 539 34.45 11.74 24.36
C TYR A 539 33.36 12.04 23.36
N HIS A 540 32.45 11.08 23.20
CA HIS A 540 31.18 11.27 22.52
C HIS A 540 30.00 11.17 23.50
N ASN A 541 28.91 11.85 23.18
CA ASN A 541 27.68 11.83 23.96
C ASN A 541 26.66 10.81 23.44
N TRP A 542 26.83 10.28 22.25
CA TRP A 542 25.99 9.18 21.77
C TRP A 542 26.78 8.26 20.84
N GLN A 543 26.39 6.98 20.81
CA GLN A 543 26.98 5.97 19.94
C GLN A 543 25.91 5.04 19.38
N VAL A 544 26.16 4.52 18.18
CA VAL A 544 25.32 3.51 17.54
C VAL A 544 26.20 2.47 16.85
N LEU A 545 25.93 1.21 17.16
CA LEU A 545 26.51 0.06 16.47
C LEU A 545 25.47 -0.55 15.53
N TRP A 546 25.85 -0.70 14.27
CA TRP A 546 25.05 -1.27 13.19
C TRP A 546 25.68 -2.55 12.67
N MET A 547 24.85 -3.46 12.16
CA MET A 547 25.28 -4.68 11.45
C MET A 547 24.45 -4.86 10.17
N ARG A 548 25.03 -5.50 9.15
CA ARG A 548 24.31 -5.85 7.92
C ARG A 548 24.81 -7.11 7.24
#